data_AF-A0A2E7S1A6-F1
#
_entry.id   AF-A0A2E7S1A6-F1
#
_cell.length_a   1.000
_cell.length_b   1.000
_cell.length_c   1.000
_cell.angle_alpha   90.00
_cell.angle_beta   90.00
_cell.angle_gamma   90.00
#
_symmetry.space_group_name_H-M   'P 1'
#
loop_
_entity.id
_entity.type
_entity.pdbx_description
1 polymer ?
#
loop_
_entity_poly.entity_id
_entity_poly.type
_entity_poly.pdbx_seq_one_letter_code
_entity_poly.pdbx_strand_id
1 'polypeptide(L)'
;MNSPQGKPPPFELLLPALQEFCQVVAVLRGPDGCPWDREQTLETIKPYTLEETYELLEAIDSGDDTAIVEELGDVLLQVVLDAQIGADEGRFGLLEVVEGVTRKLVHRHPHVFGDETAETSEEVRRNWDSAKRAEKQREGVMDGLPLAMPALARAARITGRAARVGYDFPDRRMLFDKLREELAELAVELFDDGSVPEVPAEVDAEVIEDEPLADDVRDRAEEELGDVLFVLANIARRWGINAEEALRRSSRKFERRFRAIEDGLAAQGGDVQEASLVEMEEVYQAAKAAEK
;
A
#
# COMPACT_ATOMS: atom_id res chain seq x y z
N MET A 1 1.80 17.87 23.94
CA MET A 1 0.57 17.93 24.76
C MET A 1 -0.54 17.31 23.94
N ASN A 2 -1.01 16.12 24.30
CA ASN A 2 -2.01 15.42 23.50
C ASN A 2 -3.40 15.87 23.89
N SER A 3 -4.22 16.26 22.90
CA SER A 3 -5.62 16.58 23.16
C SER A 3 -6.40 15.33 23.59
N PRO A 4 -7.40 15.47 24.46
CA PRO A 4 -8.32 14.39 24.77
C PRO A 4 -9.02 13.89 23.50
N GLN A 5 -9.46 12.62 23.52
CA GLN A 5 -10.19 12.02 22.42
C GLN A 5 -11.37 12.90 21.98
N GLY A 6 -11.47 13.15 20.67
CA GLY A 6 -12.55 13.94 20.08
C GLY A 6 -12.45 15.46 20.29
N LYS A 7 -11.36 15.96 20.88
CA LYS A 7 -11.11 17.40 21.02
C LYS A 7 -9.98 17.86 20.11
N PRO A 8 -10.10 19.06 19.51
CA PRO A 8 -9.02 19.61 18.69
C PRO A 8 -7.77 19.93 19.53
N PRO A 9 -6.59 20.10 18.89
CA PRO A 9 -5.39 20.65 19.52
C PRO A 9 -5.60 22.09 20.01
N PRO A 10 -4.77 22.58 20.95
CA PRO A 10 -4.75 23.99 21.35
C PRO A 10 -4.37 24.88 20.16
N PHE A 11 -5.35 25.56 19.58
CA PHE A 11 -5.16 26.35 18.35
C PHE A 11 -4.21 27.53 18.55
N GLU A 12 -4.14 28.08 19.75
CA GLU A 12 -3.20 29.13 20.13
C GLU A 12 -1.72 28.71 20.01
N LEU A 13 -1.45 27.40 20.03
CA LEU A 13 -0.12 26.84 19.81
C LEU A 13 0.04 26.31 18.38
N LEU A 14 -0.98 25.63 17.85
CA LEU A 14 -0.89 24.99 16.54
C LEU A 14 -0.88 25.99 15.38
N LEU A 15 -1.74 27.02 15.41
CA LEU A 15 -1.88 27.93 14.28
C LEU A 15 -0.59 28.73 14.01
N PRO A 16 0.12 29.28 15.02
CA PRO A 16 1.42 29.92 14.79
C PRO A 16 2.47 28.97 14.22
N ALA A 17 2.55 27.73 14.71
CA ALA A 17 3.52 26.75 14.22
C ALA A 17 3.24 26.36 12.76
N LEU A 18 1.97 26.12 12.41
CA LEU A 18 1.58 25.83 11.02
C LEU A 18 1.82 27.03 10.10
N GLN A 19 1.57 28.24 10.59
CA GLN A 19 1.86 29.47 9.85
C GLN A 19 3.36 29.61 9.58
N GLU A 20 4.21 29.40 10.58
CA GLU A 20 5.67 29.41 10.44
C GLU A 20 6.12 28.37 9.40
N PHE A 21 5.58 27.15 9.47
CA PHE A 21 5.90 26.12 8.48
C PHE A 21 5.55 26.52 7.05
N CYS A 22 4.35 27.07 6.83
CA CYS A 22 3.95 27.56 5.50
C CYS A 22 4.86 28.71 5.03
N GLN A 23 5.28 29.58 5.94
CA GLN A 23 6.22 30.68 5.62
C GLN A 23 7.59 30.14 5.21
N VAL A 24 8.10 29.10 5.89
CA VAL A 24 9.37 28.45 5.54
C VAL A 24 9.31 27.89 4.12
N VAL A 25 8.25 27.13 3.78
CA VAL A 25 8.08 26.56 2.42
C VAL A 25 7.97 27.66 1.36
N ALA A 26 7.23 28.74 1.64
CA ALA A 26 7.13 29.88 0.73
C ALA A 26 8.48 30.60 0.53
N VAL A 27 9.29 30.74 1.58
CA VAL A 27 10.64 31.31 1.49
C VAL A 27 11.57 30.42 0.69
N LEU A 28 11.55 29.09 0.91
CA LEU A 28 12.35 28.13 0.17
C LEU A 28 12.07 28.18 -1.33
N ARG A 29 10.81 28.40 -1.73
CA ARG A 29 10.42 28.52 -3.15
C ARG A 29 10.49 29.94 -3.71
N GLY A 30 10.79 30.93 -2.87
CA GLY A 30 10.88 32.33 -3.27
C GLY A 30 12.01 32.60 -4.29
N PRO A 31 12.04 33.80 -4.89
CA PRO A 31 13.06 34.19 -5.86
C PRO A 31 14.50 34.01 -5.34
N ASP A 32 14.73 34.33 -4.07
CA ASP A 32 16.02 34.20 -3.39
C ASP A 32 16.13 32.90 -2.56
N GLY A 33 15.18 31.98 -2.75
CA GLY A 33 15.09 30.71 -2.02
C GLY A 33 16.04 29.62 -2.55
N CYS A 34 15.80 28.39 -2.08
CA CYS A 34 16.55 27.21 -2.47
C CYS A 34 16.31 26.89 -3.96
N PRO A 35 17.37 26.74 -4.78
CA PRO A 35 17.24 26.42 -6.20
C PRO A 35 16.48 25.11 -6.44
N TRP A 36 16.73 24.09 -5.60
CA TRP A 36 16.07 22.79 -5.71
C TRP A 36 14.58 22.88 -5.42
N ASP A 37 14.19 23.56 -4.34
CA ASP A 37 12.76 23.73 -4.01
C ASP A 37 12.03 24.52 -5.10
N ARG A 38 12.66 25.55 -5.66
CA ARG A 38 12.07 26.40 -6.70
C ARG A 38 11.87 25.68 -8.04
N GLU A 39 12.76 24.76 -8.41
CA GLU A 39 12.62 24.00 -9.66
C GLU A 39 11.58 22.86 -9.58
N GLN A 40 11.12 22.49 -8.38
CA GLN A 40 10.12 21.45 -8.24
C GLN A 40 8.76 21.84 -8.83
N THR A 41 8.13 20.84 -9.43
CA THR A 41 6.78 20.85 -10.00
C THR A 41 5.96 19.71 -9.38
N LEU A 42 4.65 19.72 -9.58
CA LEU A 42 3.79 18.61 -9.16
C LEU A 42 4.19 17.27 -9.81
N GLU A 43 4.84 17.29 -10.98
CA GLU A 43 5.35 16.10 -11.64
C GLU A 43 6.63 15.57 -11.00
N THR A 44 7.57 16.45 -10.66
CA THR A 44 8.89 16.06 -10.12
C THR A 44 8.82 15.61 -8.67
N ILE A 45 7.81 16.05 -7.92
CA ILE A 45 7.68 15.72 -6.50
C ILE A 45 6.98 14.37 -6.22
N LYS A 46 6.29 13.79 -7.21
CA LYS A 46 5.55 12.52 -7.07
C LYS A 46 6.36 11.36 -6.46
N PRO A 47 7.64 11.14 -6.84
CA PRO A 47 8.42 10.05 -6.27
C PRO A 47 8.61 10.21 -4.76
N TYR A 48 8.90 11.43 -4.29
CA TYR A 48 9.08 11.72 -2.87
C TYR A 48 7.78 11.49 -2.10
N THR A 49 6.63 11.97 -2.60
CA THR A 49 5.33 11.67 -1.95
C THR A 49 5.08 10.17 -1.77
N LEU A 50 5.53 9.35 -2.73
CA LEU A 50 5.41 7.90 -2.64
C LEU A 50 6.37 7.33 -1.57
N GLU A 51 7.62 7.79 -1.58
CA GLU A 51 8.67 7.43 -0.62
C GLU A 51 8.25 7.74 0.83
N GLU A 52 7.90 8.99 1.14
CA GLU A 52 7.44 9.40 2.49
C GLU A 52 6.21 8.61 2.95
N THR A 53 5.35 8.21 2.01
CA THR A 53 4.20 7.35 2.34
C THR A 53 4.65 5.95 2.74
N TYR A 54 5.67 5.39 2.10
CA TYR A 54 6.22 4.08 2.45
C TYR A 54 6.98 4.11 3.77
N GLU A 55 7.76 5.16 4.03
CA GLU A 55 8.51 5.38 5.27
C GLU A 55 7.55 5.58 6.45
N LEU A 56 6.49 6.40 6.30
CA LEU A 56 5.42 6.50 7.30
C LEU A 56 4.78 5.16 7.63
N LEU A 57 4.53 4.32 6.62
CA LEU A 57 3.96 2.99 6.86
C LEU A 57 4.94 2.08 7.61
N GLU A 58 6.24 2.18 7.33
CA GLU A 58 7.27 1.46 8.08
C GLU A 58 7.36 1.93 9.53
N ALA A 59 7.35 3.24 9.78
CA ALA A 59 7.35 3.81 11.12
C ALA A 59 6.12 3.39 11.94
N ILE A 60 4.94 3.35 11.33
CA ILE A 60 3.72 2.85 11.99
C ILE A 60 3.86 1.39 12.40
N ASP A 61 4.46 0.57 11.55
CA ASP A 61 4.63 -0.85 11.81
C ASP A 61 5.73 -1.17 12.82
N SER A 62 6.74 -0.30 12.95
CA SER A 62 7.75 -0.41 14.01
C SER A 62 7.18 -0.04 15.39
N GLY A 63 6.15 0.79 15.43
CA GLY A 63 5.57 1.33 16.66
C GLY A 63 6.45 2.38 17.34
N ASP A 64 7.46 2.91 16.63
CA ASP A 64 8.30 3.99 17.12
C ASP A 64 7.60 5.34 16.91
N ASP A 65 7.03 5.87 17.98
CA ASP A 65 6.35 7.18 17.97
C ASP A 65 7.25 8.33 17.49
N THR A 66 8.58 8.22 17.64
CA THR A 66 9.50 9.26 17.16
C THR A 66 9.57 9.26 15.65
N ALA A 67 9.80 8.09 15.06
CA ALA A 67 9.79 7.91 13.61
C ALA A 67 8.41 8.28 13.04
N ILE A 68 7.32 7.85 13.68
CA ILE A 68 5.97 8.18 13.21
C ILE A 68 5.75 9.69 13.14
N VAL A 69 6.25 10.46 14.11
CA VAL A 69 6.13 11.93 14.12
C VAL A 69 6.96 12.58 13.01
N GLU A 70 8.17 12.08 12.75
CA GLU A 70 9.06 12.53 11.67
C GLU A 70 8.37 12.33 10.30
N GLU A 71 7.97 11.10 10.01
CA GLU A 71 7.35 10.74 8.73
C GLU A 71 5.99 11.41 8.49
N LEU A 72 5.21 11.63 9.57
CA LEU A 72 3.98 12.44 9.47
C LEU A 72 4.29 13.89 9.10
N GLY A 73 5.43 14.41 9.55
CA GLY A 73 5.95 15.72 9.18
C GLY A 73 6.33 15.78 7.71
N ASP A 74 7.00 14.75 7.19
CA ASP A 74 7.42 14.71 5.79
C ASP A 74 6.24 14.54 4.83
N VAL A 75 5.26 13.68 5.16
CA VAL A 75 4.00 13.64 4.40
C VAL A 75 3.25 14.98 4.45
N LEU A 76 3.27 15.69 5.58
CA LEU A 76 2.69 17.02 5.70
C LEU A 76 3.45 18.05 4.83
N LEU A 77 4.78 17.94 4.74
CA LEU A 77 5.61 18.74 3.85
C LEU A 77 5.22 18.55 2.40
N GLN A 78 5.02 17.31 1.94
CA GLN A 78 4.57 17.05 0.57
C GLN A 78 3.25 17.77 0.26
N VAL A 79 2.26 17.73 1.18
CA VAL A 79 0.97 18.42 1.00
C VAL A 79 1.12 19.95 0.94
N VAL A 80 1.93 20.53 1.81
CA VAL A 80 2.14 21.99 1.85
C VAL A 80 2.97 22.46 0.64
N LEU A 81 3.96 21.68 0.22
CA LEU A 81 4.78 21.95 -0.95
C LEU A 81 3.97 21.90 -2.24
N ASP A 82 3.15 20.86 -2.44
CA ASP A 82 2.21 20.75 -3.56
C ASP A 82 1.25 21.94 -3.63
N ALA A 83 0.73 22.34 -2.47
CA ALA A 83 -0.16 23.49 -2.37
C ALA A 83 0.56 24.81 -2.68
N GLN A 84 1.83 24.95 -2.30
CA GLN A 84 2.64 26.12 -2.65
C GLN A 84 2.97 26.13 -4.15
N ILE A 85 3.34 25.00 -4.76
CA ILE A 85 3.53 24.87 -6.22
C ILE A 85 2.26 25.30 -6.96
N GLY A 86 1.11 24.77 -6.54
CA GLY A 86 -0.19 25.15 -7.12
C GLY A 86 -0.48 26.64 -6.99
N ALA A 87 -0.05 27.28 -5.90
CA ALA A 87 -0.26 28.70 -5.66
C ALA A 87 0.68 29.57 -6.50
N ASP A 88 1.96 29.17 -6.62
CA ASP A 88 2.96 29.82 -7.49
C ASP A 88 2.49 29.84 -8.96
N GLU A 89 1.79 28.78 -9.39
CA GLU A 89 1.20 28.63 -10.72
C GLU A 89 -0.19 29.29 -10.87
N GLY A 90 -0.74 29.87 -9.80
CA GLY A 90 -2.06 30.52 -9.81
C GLY A 90 -3.24 29.56 -9.99
N ARG A 91 -3.10 28.29 -9.61
CA ARG A 91 -4.09 27.22 -9.83
C ARG A 91 -4.96 26.94 -8.60
N PHE A 92 -4.35 26.75 -7.45
CA PHE A 92 -4.99 26.46 -6.16
C PHE A 92 -4.02 26.71 -5.01
N GLY A 93 -4.47 26.73 -3.77
CA GLY A 93 -3.59 26.89 -2.61
C GLY A 93 -4.01 26.06 -1.40
N LEU A 94 -3.23 26.14 -0.31
CA LEU A 94 -3.46 25.31 0.88
C LEU A 94 -4.84 25.54 1.50
N LEU A 95 -5.36 26.77 1.45
CA LEU A 95 -6.71 27.08 1.94
C LEU A 95 -7.79 26.26 1.21
N GLU A 96 -7.72 26.19 -0.13
CA GLU A 96 -8.67 25.42 -0.93
C GLU A 96 -8.56 23.91 -0.65
N VAL A 97 -7.34 23.41 -0.44
CA VAL A 97 -7.10 22.00 -0.06
C VAL A 97 -7.77 21.68 1.28
N VAL A 98 -7.53 22.51 2.30
CA VAL A 98 -8.07 22.33 3.66
C VAL A 98 -9.59 22.48 3.69
N GLU A 99 -10.14 23.52 3.05
CA GLU A 99 -11.59 23.71 2.95
C GLU A 99 -12.27 22.57 2.18
N GLY A 100 -11.63 22.11 1.10
CA GLY A 100 -12.12 21.01 0.28
C GLY A 100 -12.23 19.70 1.05
N VAL A 101 -11.17 19.30 1.76
CA VAL A 101 -11.20 18.07 2.57
C VAL A 101 -12.15 18.21 3.76
N THR A 102 -12.21 19.39 4.40
CA THR A 102 -13.11 19.65 5.54
C THR A 102 -14.58 19.51 5.13
N ARG A 103 -14.99 20.21 4.06
CA ARG A 103 -16.36 20.16 3.55
C ARG A 103 -16.77 18.74 3.16
N LYS A 104 -15.86 18.02 2.48
CA LYS A 104 -16.06 16.62 2.08
C LYS A 104 -16.22 15.70 3.29
N LEU A 105 -15.43 15.86 4.34
CA LEU A 105 -15.54 15.06 5.56
C LEU A 105 -16.87 15.33 6.28
N VAL A 106 -17.28 16.59 6.40
CA VAL A 106 -18.58 16.97 6.98
C VAL A 106 -19.73 16.35 6.19
N HIS A 107 -19.72 16.51 4.86
CA HIS A 107 -20.78 16.00 3.98
C HIS A 107 -20.91 14.47 4.01
N ARG A 108 -19.79 13.75 4.15
CA ARG A 108 -19.77 12.27 4.14
C ARG A 108 -20.02 11.62 5.50
N HIS A 109 -20.16 12.41 6.55
CA HIS A 109 -20.57 11.95 7.87
C HIS A 109 -21.86 12.64 8.33
N PRO A 110 -22.98 12.47 7.59
CA PRO A 110 -24.27 13.03 7.98
C PRO A 110 -24.78 12.47 9.33
N HIS A 111 -24.26 11.33 9.77
CA HIS A 111 -24.54 10.75 11.09
C HIS A 111 -23.76 11.39 12.25
N VAL A 112 -22.74 12.21 11.94
CA VAL A 112 -21.98 13.00 12.93
C VAL A 112 -22.37 14.47 12.87
N PHE A 113 -22.54 15.02 11.66
CA PHE A 113 -22.72 16.46 11.43
C PHE A 113 -24.11 16.84 10.89
N GLY A 114 -25.03 15.88 10.72
CA GLY A 114 -26.39 16.09 10.24
C GLY A 114 -27.41 15.27 11.04
N ASP A 115 -28.51 14.89 10.38
CA ASP A 115 -29.66 14.24 11.02
C ASP A 115 -29.77 12.73 10.76
N GLU A 116 -28.83 12.13 10.03
CA GLU A 116 -28.85 10.68 9.77
C GLU A 116 -28.38 9.87 10.99
N THR A 117 -28.72 8.58 11.03
CA THR A 117 -28.23 7.65 12.05
C THR A 117 -27.42 6.54 11.40
N ALA A 118 -26.28 6.20 12.00
CA ALA A 118 -25.50 5.02 11.66
C ALA A 118 -24.93 4.43 12.96
N GLU A 119 -25.32 3.20 13.29
CA GLU A 119 -24.92 2.51 14.52
C GLU A 119 -23.76 1.54 14.28
N THR A 120 -23.53 1.17 13.02
CA THR A 120 -22.50 0.21 12.62
C THR A 120 -21.52 0.79 11.60
N SER A 121 -20.30 0.26 11.57
CA SER A 121 -19.29 0.63 10.57
C SER A 121 -19.73 0.31 9.14
N GLU A 122 -20.60 -0.70 8.96
CA GLU A 122 -21.19 -1.05 7.67
C GLU A 122 -22.20 0.00 7.19
N GLU A 123 -23.04 0.52 8.09
CA GLU A 123 -23.94 1.65 7.80
C GLU A 123 -23.17 2.91 7.44
N VAL A 124 -22.12 3.25 8.21
CA VAL A 124 -21.23 4.38 7.92
C VAL A 124 -20.62 4.26 6.52
N ARG A 125 -20.12 3.06 6.15
CA ARG A 125 -19.57 2.81 4.81
C ARG A 125 -20.62 2.97 3.70
N ARG A 126 -21.86 2.54 3.93
CA ARG A 126 -22.97 2.72 2.97
C ARG A 126 -23.27 4.20 2.75
N ASN A 127 -23.40 4.99 3.83
CA ASN A 127 -23.68 6.42 3.73
C ASN A 127 -22.53 7.15 3.02
N TRP A 128 -21.28 6.81 3.35
CA TRP A 128 -20.09 7.35 2.69
C TRP A 128 -20.06 7.07 1.17
N ASP A 129 -20.33 5.82 0.77
CA ASP A 129 -20.35 5.46 -0.66
C ASP A 129 -21.52 6.15 -1.40
N SER A 130 -22.66 6.37 -0.74
CA SER A 130 -23.81 7.12 -1.29
C SER A 130 -23.43 8.59 -1.55
N ALA A 131 -22.89 9.29 -0.54
CA ALA A 131 -22.47 10.68 -0.67
C ALA A 131 -21.40 10.85 -1.76
N LYS A 132 -20.44 9.91 -1.84
CA LYS A 132 -19.40 9.92 -2.88
C LYS A 132 -19.96 9.79 -4.31
N ARG A 133 -21.08 9.07 -4.50
CA ARG A 133 -21.75 8.95 -5.80
C ARG A 133 -22.48 10.23 -6.19
N ALA A 134 -23.14 10.89 -5.23
CA ALA A 134 -23.82 12.16 -5.47
C ALA A 134 -22.85 13.29 -5.88
N GLU A 135 -21.63 13.32 -5.31
CA GLU A 135 -20.61 14.33 -5.61
C GLU A 135 -19.92 14.14 -6.98
N LYS A 136 -19.81 12.89 -7.48
CA LYS A 136 -19.06 12.58 -8.70
C LYS A 136 -19.99 12.05 -9.78
N GLN A 137 -20.31 12.89 -10.76
CA GLN A 137 -20.90 12.44 -12.04
C GLN A 137 -19.85 11.63 -12.81
N ARG A 138 -19.72 10.35 -12.48
CA ARG A 138 -18.89 9.40 -13.23
C ARG A 138 -19.74 8.80 -14.33
N GLU A 139 -19.23 8.80 -15.56
CA GLU A 139 -19.91 8.19 -16.69
C GLU A 139 -19.77 6.65 -16.64
N GLY A 140 -18.61 6.16 -16.17
CA GLY A 140 -18.30 4.74 -16.01
C GLY A 140 -18.06 4.29 -14.57
N VAL A 141 -18.40 3.03 -14.28
CA VAL A 141 -18.15 2.37 -12.98
C VAL A 141 -16.66 2.34 -12.61
N MET A 142 -15.79 2.27 -13.62
CA MET A 142 -14.33 2.19 -13.46
C MET A 142 -13.62 3.55 -13.39
N ASP A 143 -14.33 4.67 -13.59
CA ASP A 143 -13.71 5.99 -13.71
C ASP A 143 -13.00 6.47 -12.43
N GLY A 144 -11.84 7.10 -12.60
CA GLY A 144 -11.06 7.67 -11.50
C GLY A 144 -10.48 6.62 -10.55
N LEU A 145 -10.06 5.47 -11.07
CA LEU A 145 -9.05 4.62 -10.43
C LEU A 145 -7.67 5.21 -10.73
N PRO A 146 -6.87 5.57 -9.72
CA PRO A 146 -5.50 6.03 -9.95
C PRO A 146 -4.69 4.96 -10.69
N LEU A 147 -3.96 5.35 -11.72
CA LEU A 147 -3.07 4.44 -12.46
C LEU A 147 -1.82 4.09 -11.64
N ALA A 148 -1.31 5.03 -10.85
CA ALA A 148 -0.13 4.86 -9.98
C ALA A 148 -0.40 4.06 -8.69
N MET A 149 -1.57 3.42 -8.56
CA MET A 149 -1.88 2.59 -7.40
C MET A 149 -1.14 1.25 -7.48
N PRO A 150 -0.60 0.73 -6.37
CA PRO A 150 -0.06 -0.63 -6.33
C PRO A 150 -1.04 -1.67 -6.89
N ALA A 151 -0.51 -2.65 -7.62
CA ALA A 151 -1.31 -3.54 -8.47
C ALA A 151 -2.36 -4.34 -7.68
N LEU A 152 -2.01 -4.88 -6.51
CA LEU A 152 -2.95 -5.65 -5.67
C LEU A 152 -4.05 -4.76 -5.10
N ALA A 153 -3.69 -3.56 -4.63
CA ALA A 153 -4.67 -2.57 -4.18
C ALA A 153 -5.60 -2.14 -5.32
N ARG A 154 -5.08 -1.99 -6.55
CA ARG A 154 -5.85 -1.64 -7.74
C ARG A 154 -6.80 -2.78 -8.12
N ALA A 155 -6.36 -4.03 -8.14
CA ALA A 155 -7.18 -5.21 -8.39
C ALA A 155 -8.35 -5.32 -7.39
N ALA A 156 -8.08 -5.16 -6.10
CA ALA A 156 -9.11 -5.14 -5.07
C ALA A 156 -10.12 -3.99 -5.26
N ARG A 157 -9.69 -2.82 -5.75
CA ARG A 157 -10.61 -1.71 -6.07
C ARG A 157 -11.44 -1.94 -7.33
N ILE A 158 -10.88 -2.59 -8.35
CA ILE A 158 -11.59 -2.95 -9.58
C ILE A 158 -12.73 -3.92 -9.24
N THR A 159 -12.40 -5.02 -8.58
CA THR A 159 -13.39 -6.04 -8.17
C THR A 159 -14.42 -5.45 -7.20
N GLY A 160 -14.01 -4.59 -6.27
CA GLY A 160 -14.93 -3.88 -5.38
C GLY A 160 -15.89 -2.93 -6.11
N ARG A 161 -15.46 -2.31 -7.23
CA ARG A 161 -16.34 -1.48 -8.06
C ARG A 161 -17.29 -2.31 -8.90
N ALA A 162 -16.84 -3.41 -9.48
CA ALA A 162 -17.68 -4.34 -10.21
C ALA A 162 -18.79 -4.91 -9.30
N ALA A 163 -18.43 -5.28 -8.06
CA ALA A 163 -19.37 -5.81 -7.09
C ALA A 163 -20.51 -4.84 -6.74
N ARG A 164 -20.25 -3.52 -6.77
CA ARG A 164 -21.26 -2.49 -6.49
C ARG A 164 -22.39 -2.42 -7.52
N VAL A 165 -22.19 -2.97 -8.71
CA VAL A 165 -23.22 -3.09 -9.75
C VAL A 165 -23.74 -4.53 -9.89
N GLY A 166 -23.44 -5.39 -8.91
CA GLY A 166 -23.89 -6.78 -8.89
C GLY A 166 -22.97 -7.75 -9.63
N TYR A 167 -21.85 -7.30 -10.17
CA TYR A 167 -20.85 -8.17 -10.79
C TYR A 167 -19.87 -8.67 -9.72
N ASP A 168 -20.27 -9.70 -8.98
CA ASP A 168 -19.46 -10.38 -7.97
C ASP A 168 -19.88 -11.84 -7.79
N PHE A 169 -19.02 -12.64 -7.18
CA PHE A 169 -19.35 -14.03 -6.85
C PHE A 169 -20.47 -14.08 -5.80
N PRO A 170 -21.54 -14.87 -6.01
CA PRO A 170 -22.63 -15.01 -5.04
C PRO A 170 -22.14 -15.55 -3.70
N ASP A 171 -21.24 -16.54 -3.73
CA ASP A 171 -20.58 -17.09 -2.57
C ASP A 171 -19.07 -16.83 -2.65
N ARG A 172 -18.49 -16.29 -1.58
CA ARG A 172 -17.06 -15.99 -1.52
C ARG A 172 -16.18 -17.24 -1.66
N ARG A 173 -16.70 -18.42 -1.33
CA ARG A 173 -15.97 -19.70 -1.43
C ARG A 173 -15.68 -20.09 -2.88
N MET A 174 -16.52 -19.66 -3.82
CA MET A 174 -16.33 -19.91 -5.26
C MET A 174 -15.03 -19.30 -5.79
N LEU A 175 -14.47 -18.29 -5.12
CA LEU A 175 -13.16 -17.74 -5.47
C LEU A 175 -12.03 -18.75 -5.33
N PHE A 176 -12.16 -19.76 -4.47
CA PHE A 176 -11.16 -20.84 -4.39
C PHE A 176 -11.30 -21.85 -5.52
N ASP A 177 -12.50 -21.98 -6.10
CA ASP A 177 -12.67 -22.76 -7.33
C ASP A 177 -12.03 -22.02 -8.49
N LYS A 178 -12.27 -20.71 -8.62
CA LYS A 178 -11.60 -19.87 -9.62
C LYS A 178 -10.09 -19.80 -9.42
N LEU A 179 -9.59 -19.76 -8.18
CA LEU A 179 -8.14 -19.83 -7.93
C LEU A 179 -7.53 -21.15 -8.43
N ARG A 180 -8.24 -22.28 -8.28
CA ARG A 180 -7.76 -23.56 -8.81
C ARG A 180 -7.80 -23.60 -10.34
N GLU A 181 -8.76 -22.92 -10.96
CA GLU A 181 -8.84 -22.73 -12.40
C GLU A 181 -7.61 -21.94 -12.91
N GLU A 182 -7.34 -20.75 -12.37
CA GLU A 182 -6.17 -19.95 -12.83
C GLU A 182 -4.84 -20.67 -12.57
N LEU A 183 -4.73 -21.42 -11.47
CA LEU A 183 -3.53 -22.23 -11.21
C LEU A 183 -3.38 -23.38 -12.21
N ALA A 184 -4.47 -23.93 -12.72
CA ALA A 184 -4.43 -24.95 -13.76
C ALA A 184 -4.09 -24.34 -15.13
N GLU A 185 -4.61 -23.16 -15.45
CA GLU A 185 -4.27 -22.42 -16.68
C GLU A 185 -2.78 -22.03 -16.67
N LEU A 186 -2.27 -21.50 -15.55
CA LEU A 186 -0.83 -21.25 -15.37
C LEU A 186 0.01 -22.54 -15.51
N ALA A 187 -0.48 -23.67 -15.01
CA ALA A 187 0.23 -24.94 -15.13
C ALA A 187 0.30 -25.44 -16.59
N VAL A 188 -0.73 -25.19 -17.40
CA VAL A 188 -0.73 -25.52 -18.84
C VAL A 188 0.38 -24.78 -19.58
N GLU A 189 0.68 -23.54 -19.19
CA GLU A 189 1.74 -22.77 -19.83
C GLU A 189 3.14 -23.11 -19.30
N LEU A 190 3.27 -23.55 -18.05
CA LEU A 190 4.57 -23.83 -17.43
C LEU A 190 5.06 -25.28 -17.55
N PHE A 191 4.16 -26.25 -17.73
CA PHE A 191 4.51 -27.67 -17.68
C PHE A 191 4.02 -28.43 -18.92
N ASP A 192 4.85 -29.34 -19.44
CA ASP A 192 4.56 -30.10 -20.66
C ASP A 192 3.27 -30.94 -20.59
N ASP A 193 2.93 -31.46 -19.42
CA ASP A 193 1.70 -32.24 -19.19
C ASP A 193 0.52 -31.38 -18.69
N GLY A 194 0.74 -30.08 -18.59
CA GLY A 194 -0.20 -29.08 -18.11
C GLY A 194 -0.63 -29.25 -16.65
N SER A 195 0.17 -29.97 -15.85
CA SER A 195 -0.11 -30.22 -14.45
C SER A 195 1.05 -29.81 -13.57
N VAL A 196 0.75 -29.30 -12.37
CA VAL A 196 1.78 -28.96 -11.39
C VAL A 196 2.39 -30.25 -10.85
N PRO A 197 3.70 -30.48 -11.02
CA PRO A 197 4.35 -31.68 -10.52
C PRO A 197 4.38 -31.69 -8.99
N GLU A 198 4.20 -32.87 -8.39
CA GLU A 198 4.36 -33.06 -6.94
C GLU A 198 5.84 -33.17 -6.59
N VAL A 199 6.48 -32.03 -6.33
CA VAL A 199 7.87 -31.94 -5.89
C VAL A 199 7.91 -31.47 -4.42
N PRO A 200 8.34 -32.32 -3.47
CA PRO A 200 8.51 -31.91 -2.08
C PRO A 200 9.59 -30.83 -1.94
N ALA A 201 9.35 -29.84 -1.08
CA ALA A 201 10.37 -28.86 -0.73
C ALA A 201 11.34 -29.47 0.29
N GLU A 202 12.55 -29.78 -0.14
CA GLU A 202 13.63 -30.37 0.66
C GLU A 202 14.86 -29.45 0.66
N VAL A 203 15.52 -29.33 1.82
CA VAL A 203 16.67 -28.42 2.03
C VAL A 203 17.96 -29.01 1.48
N ASP A 204 18.03 -30.34 1.38
CA ASP A 204 19.15 -31.13 0.87
C ASP A 204 18.93 -31.65 -0.56
N ALA A 205 17.91 -31.15 -1.26
CA ALA A 205 17.67 -31.48 -2.65
C ALA A 205 18.82 -30.99 -3.56
N GLU A 206 19.07 -31.72 -4.63
CA GLU A 206 20.01 -31.30 -5.67
C GLU A 206 19.49 -30.01 -6.35
N VAL A 207 20.36 -29.02 -6.48
CA VAL A 207 20.03 -27.77 -7.17
C VAL A 207 19.91 -28.06 -8.66
N ILE A 208 18.70 -27.92 -9.19
CA ILE A 208 18.41 -28.00 -10.62
C ILE A 208 18.42 -26.56 -11.15
N GLU A 209 19.25 -26.30 -12.17
CA GLU A 209 19.26 -24.99 -12.81
C GLU A 209 17.99 -24.79 -13.65
N ASP A 210 17.37 -23.61 -13.52
CA ASP A 210 16.19 -23.26 -14.29
C ASP A 210 16.54 -23.04 -15.78
N GLU A 211 15.80 -23.70 -16.66
CA GLU A 211 15.87 -23.40 -18.10
C GLU A 211 15.01 -22.17 -18.41
N PRO A 212 15.53 -21.19 -19.18
CA PRO A 212 14.75 -20.01 -19.52
C PRO A 212 13.57 -20.36 -20.43
N LEU A 213 12.40 -19.83 -20.10
CA LEU A 213 11.20 -19.96 -20.94
C LEU A 213 11.40 -19.30 -22.31
N ALA A 214 10.86 -19.93 -23.35
CA ALA A 214 10.68 -19.30 -24.65
C ALA A 214 9.81 -18.04 -24.53
N ASP A 215 10.08 -17.02 -25.35
CA ASP A 215 9.43 -15.71 -25.23
C ASP A 215 7.90 -15.80 -25.29
N ASP A 216 7.37 -16.61 -26.19
CA ASP A 216 5.93 -16.80 -26.35
C ASP A 216 5.28 -17.54 -25.18
N VAL A 217 6.00 -18.47 -24.55
CA VAL A 217 5.55 -19.19 -23.35
C VAL A 217 5.54 -18.24 -22.17
N ARG A 218 6.60 -17.44 -22.02
CA ARG A 218 6.69 -16.44 -20.94
C ARG A 218 5.56 -15.43 -21.00
N ASP A 219 5.24 -14.91 -22.18
CA ASP A 219 4.15 -13.93 -22.33
C ASP A 219 2.79 -14.52 -21.90
N ARG A 220 2.51 -15.78 -22.27
CA ARG A 220 1.27 -16.46 -21.85
C ARG A 220 1.27 -16.79 -20.35
N ALA A 221 2.38 -17.30 -19.83
CA ALA A 221 2.53 -17.57 -18.40
C ALA A 221 2.40 -16.28 -17.55
N GLU A 222 2.84 -15.13 -18.06
CA GLU A 222 2.68 -13.84 -17.39
C GLU A 222 1.19 -13.41 -17.33
N GLU A 223 0.41 -13.66 -18.39
CA GLU A 223 -1.04 -13.44 -18.41
C GLU A 223 -1.73 -14.28 -17.32
N GLU A 224 -1.47 -15.59 -17.30
CA GLU A 224 -2.07 -16.51 -16.33
C GLU A 224 -1.64 -16.23 -14.88
N LEU A 225 -0.36 -15.87 -14.67
CA LEU A 225 0.14 -15.43 -13.37
C LEU A 225 -0.59 -14.16 -12.90
N GLY A 226 -0.86 -13.23 -13.82
CA GLY A 226 -1.66 -12.04 -13.57
C GLY A 226 -3.04 -12.36 -13.05
N ASP A 227 -3.71 -13.35 -13.62
CA ASP A 227 -5.05 -13.79 -13.22
C ASP A 227 -5.05 -14.48 -11.85
N VAL A 228 -4.05 -15.32 -11.55
CA VAL A 228 -3.84 -15.87 -10.20
C VAL A 228 -3.74 -14.75 -9.16
N LEU A 229 -2.89 -13.74 -9.42
CA LEU A 229 -2.71 -12.60 -8.52
C LEU A 229 -3.99 -11.77 -8.38
N PHE A 230 -4.75 -11.59 -9.47
CA PHE A 230 -6.03 -10.89 -9.47
C PHE A 230 -7.07 -11.60 -8.62
N VAL A 231 -7.18 -12.93 -8.73
CA VAL A 231 -8.08 -13.75 -7.92
C VAL A 231 -7.69 -13.71 -6.44
N LEU A 232 -6.39 -13.77 -6.12
CA LEU A 232 -5.89 -13.62 -4.74
C LEU A 232 -6.27 -12.26 -4.14
N ALA A 233 -6.12 -11.16 -4.90
CA ALA A 233 -6.57 -9.85 -4.47
C ALA A 233 -8.09 -9.80 -4.23
N ASN A 234 -8.88 -10.51 -5.04
CA ASN A 234 -10.32 -10.61 -4.89
C ASN A 234 -10.73 -11.44 -3.65
N ILE A 235 -10.01 -12.53 -3.37
CA ILE A 235 -10.15 -13.31 -2.13
C ILE A 235 -9.87 -12.39 -0.93
N ALA A 236 -8.75 -11.68 -0.92
CA ALA A 236 -8.43 -10.75 0.16
C ALA A 236 -9.55 -9.73 0.39
N ARG A 237 -10.06 -9.11 -0.68
CA ARG A 237 -11.20 -8.18 -0.64
C ARG A 237 -12.43 -8.79 0.04
N ARG A 238 -12.84 -10.01 -0.33
CA ARG A 238 -14.06 -10.66 0.19
C ARG A 238 -13.96 -11.08 1.67
N TRP A 239 -12.76 -11.08 2.24
CA TRP A 239 -12.52 -11.28 3.67
C TRP A 239 -12.13 -9.99 4.41
N GLY A 240 -12.17 -8.83 3.73
CA GLY A 240 -11.80 -7.55 4.34
C GLY A 240 -10.30 -7.41 4.63
N ILE A 241 -9.47 -8.21 3.96
CA ILE A 241 -8.01 -8.19 4.06
C ILE A 241 -7.46 -7.23 3.00
N ASN A 242 -6.51 -6.39 3.39
CA ASN A 242 -5.74 -5.59 2.44
C ASN A 242 -4.61 -6.46 1.86
N ALA A 243 -4.73 -6.85 0.59
CA ALA A 243 -3.78 -7.72 -0.10
C ALA A 243 -2.35 -7.13 -0.16
N GLU A 244 -2.25 -5.83 -0.42
CA GLU A 244 -0.98 -5.11 -0.48
C GLU A 244 -0.25 -5.18 0.86
N GLU A 245 -0.98 -4.88 1.94
CA GLU A 245 -0.42 -4.92 3.30
C GLU A 245 -0.10 -6.35 3.75
N ALA A 246 -0.89 -7.34 3.34
CA ALA A 246 -0.61 -8.74 3.62
C ALA A 246 0.71 -9.20 2.98
N LEU A 247 0.98 -8.74 1.74
CA LEU A 247 2.24 -8.99 1.06
C LEU A 247 3.40 -8.27 1.77
N ARG A 248 3.27 -6.96 2.03
CA ARG A 248 4.28 -6.17 2.77
C ARG A 248 4.69 -6.82 4.10
N ARG A 249 3.71 -7.26 4.91
CA ARG A 249 3.99 -7.95 6.17
C ARG A 249 4.72 -9.27 5.97
N SER A 250 4.38 -10.02 4.92
CA SER A 250 5.03 -11.29 4.62
C SER A 250 6.47 -11.09 4.14
N SER A 251 6.73 -10.10 3.28
CA SER A 251 8.07 -9.74 2.82
C SER A 251 8.97 -9.30 3.97
N ARG A 252 8.50 -8.40 4.85
CA ARG A 252 9.28 -8.00 6.05
C ARG A 252 9.56 -9.14 7.01
N LYS A 253 8.60 -10.07 7.16
CA LYS A 253 8.81 -11.28 7.96
C LYS A 253 9.89 -12.16 7.35
N PHE A 254 9.93 -12.31 6.02
CA PHE A 254 10.99 -13.04 5.33
C PHE A 254 12.35 -12.34 5.51
N GLU A 255 12.41 -11.04 5.24
CA GLU A 255 13.61 -10.23 5.38
C GLU A 255 14.20 -10.29 6.80
N ARG A 256 13.37 -10.12 7.84
CA ARG A 256 13.83 -10.24 9.23
C ARG A 256 14.41 -11.63 9.51
N ARG A 257 13.79 -12.69 8.99
CA ARG A 257 14.28 -14.06 9.18
C ARG A 257 15.61 -14.27 8.46
N PHE A 258 15.75 -13.73 7.25
CA PHE A 258 16.97 -13.82 6.49
C PHE A 258 18.11 -13.05 7.16
N ARG A 259 17.86 -11.83 7.65
CA ARG A 259 18.84 -11.07 8.45
C ARG A 259 19.29 -11.83 9.70
N ALA A 260 18.37 -12.52 10.38
CA ALA A 260 18.73 -13.36 11.52
C ALA A 260 19.64 -14.56 11.13
N ILE A 261 19.48 -15.09 9.91
CA ILE A 261 20.40 -16.11 9.36
C ILE A 261 21.77 -15.48 9.11
N GLU A 262 21.83 -14.31 8.48
CA GLU A 262 23.07 -13.58 8.23
C GLU A 262 23.83 -13.29 9.53
N ASP A 263 23.14 -12.73 10.53
CA ASP A 263 23.71 -12.44 11.85
C ASP A 263 24.18 -13.71 12.56
N GLY A 264 23.40 -14.79 12.48
CA GLY A 264 23.71 -16.06 13.10
C GLY A 264 24.89 -16.79 12.46
N LEU A 265 25.06 -16.69 11.14
CA LEU A 265 26.23 -17.20 10.41
C LEU A 265 27.47 -16.35 10.71
N ALA A 266 27.33 -15.02 10.67
CA ALA A 266 28.42 -14.10 10.97
C ALA A 266 28.96 -14.29 12.39
N ALA A 267 28.09 -14.53 13.38
CA ALA A 267 28.48 -14.84 14.76
C ALA A 267 29.31 -16.14 14.88
N GLN A 268 29.19 -17.04 13.91
CA GLN A 268 29.95 -18.30 13.82
C GLN A 268 31.18 -18.17 12.91
N GLY A 269 31.44 -16.98 12.35
CA GLY A 269 32.53 -16.72 11.42
C GLY A 269 32.29 -17.21 9.99
N GLY A 270 31.04 -17.53 9.63
CA GLY A 270 30.64 -17.90 8.28
C GLY A 270 30.16 -16.73 7.43
N ASP A 271 30.06 -16.94 6.12
CA ASP A 271 29.48 -16.02 5.14
C ASP A 271 28.23 -16.65 4.51
N VAL A 272 27.13 -15.90 4.45
CA VAL A 272 25.87 -16.34 3.82
C VAL A 272 26.05 -16.65 2.33
N GLN A 273 27.01 -16.03 1.65
CA GLN A 273 27.31 -16.30 0.24
C GLN A 273 27.97 -17.67 0.02
N GLU A 274 28.58 -18.24 1.07
CA GLU A 274 29.30 -19.52 1.02
C GLU A 274 28.55 -20.64 1.76
N ALA A 275 27.51 -20.30 2.53
CA ALA A 275 26.73 -21.25 3.31
C ALA A 275 25.82 -22.12 2.43
N SER A 276 25.70 -23.39 2.79
CA SER A 276 24.70 -24.30 2.24
C SER A 276 23.31 -24.01 2.80
N LEU A 277 22.26 -24.43 2.08
CA LEU A 277 20.87 -24.32 2.56
C LEU A 277 20.66 -25.05 3.90
N VAL A 278 21.38 -26.15 4.12
CA VAL A 278 21.36 -26.91 5.38
C VAL A 278 21.91 -26.05 6.52
N GLU A 279 23.07 -25.41 6.34
CA GLU A 279 23.66 -24.51 7.34
C GLU A 279 22.74 -23.32 7.63
N MET A 280 22.16 -22.70 6.59
CA MET A 280 21.20 -21.61 6.76
C MET A 280 19.95 -22.05 7.55
N GLU A 281 19.41 -23.22 7.26
CA GLU A 281 18.26 -23.78 7.97
C GLU A 281 18.58 -24.11 9.43
N GLU A 282 19.76 -24.66 9.72
CA GLU A 282 20.22 -24.92 11.09
C GLU A 282 20.30 -23.64 11.92
N VAL A 283 20.91 -22.58 11.37
CA VAL A 283 21.01 -21.26 12.00
C VAL A 283 19.62 -20.66 12.19
N TYR A 284 18.75 -20.74 11.18
CA TYR A 284 17.38 -20.25 11.27
C TYR A 284 16.59 -20.94 12.37
N GLN A 285 16.64 -22.27 12.47
CA GLN A 285 15.93 -23.02 13.50
C GLN A 285 16.48 -22.72 14.90
N ALA A 286 17.79 -22.52 15.03
CA ALA A 286 18.42 -22.08 16.28
C ALA A 286 17.93 -20.68 16.71
N ALA A 287 17.91 -19.71 15.79
CA ALA A 287 17.42 -18.35 16.06
C ALA A 287 15.94 -18.35 16.47
N LYS A 288 15.11 -19.12 15.74
CA LYS A 288 13.67 -19.26 16.03
C LYS A 288 13.39 -19.93 17.38
N ALA A 289 14.26 -20.81 17.85
CA ALA A 289 14.14 -21.42 19.18
C ALA A 289 14.47 -20.42 20.31
N ALA A 290 15.31 -19.42 20.05
CA ALA A 290 15.67 -18.38 21.01
C ALA A 290 14.62 -17.26 21.14
N GLU A 291 13.73 -17.09 20.15
CA GLU A 291 12.63 -16.08 20.16
C GLU A 291 11.36 -16.52 20.92
N LYS A 292 11.26 -17.79 21.35
CA LYS A 292 10.10 -18.33 22.10
C LYS A 292 10.30 -18.30 23.61
#